data_AF-A0A9D4T5S6-F1
#
_entry.id   AF-A0A9D4T5S6-F1
#
_cell.length_a   1.000
_cell.length_b   1.000
_cell.length_c   1.000
_cell.angle_alpha   90.00
_cell.angle_beta   90.00
_cell.angle_gamma   90.00
#
_symmetry.space_group_name_H-M   'P 1'
#
loop_
_entity.id
_entity.type
_entity.pdbx_description
1 polymer ?
#
loop_
_entity_poly.entity_id
_entity_poly.type
_entity_poly.pdbx_seq_one_letter_code
_entity_poly.pdbx_strand_id
1 'polypeptide(L)'
;MRRAYTMGRSLAAEALVTILLLAGILGETGALRCPGVTIVSRKDWGARRPRLQVAMRNPRAQYVFIHHTTGPQCKDKSSCSRLIRSHQNHHMNANRWPDIGYNFLVGGDGRIYEGRGFGREGAHTRGYNQIGIAISFLEDFKRAIPSLRMRWAVKRLIACGVRQGKIDKRYTLRGHRDANCTSCPGNLLYAIIKKWAHFKGRLKRFFC
;
A
#
# COMPACT_ATOMS: atom_id res chain seq x y z
N MET A 1 4.21 -27.08 82.95
CA MET A 1 3.93 -25.68 83.35
C MET A 1 4.94 -24.75 82.71
N ARG A 2 4.46 -23.62 82.18
CA ARG A 2 5.15 -22.35 81.85
C ARG A 2 6.11 -22.28 80.64
N ARG A 3 5.77 -21.31 79.78
CA ARG A 3 6.46 -20.77 78.60
C ARG A 3 7.73 -20.00 78.98
N ALA A 4 8.65 -19.87 78.02
CA ALA A 4 9.42 -18.65 77.82
C ALA A 4 9.61 -18.39 76.31
N TYR A 5 9.32 -17.15 75.90
CA TYR A 5 9.55 -16.54 74.59
C TYR A 5 10.94 -15.91 74.61
N THR A 6 11.68 -15.90 73.49
CA THR A 6 12.42 -14.69 73.07
C THR A 6 12.71 -14.68 71.57
N MET A 7 12.67 -13.45 71.06
CA MET A 7 12.70 -12.95 69.69
C MET A 7 14.14 -12.76 69.21
N GLY A 8 14.39 -12.86 67.90
CA GLY A 8 15.66 -12.44 67.29
C GLY A 8 15.59 -12.47 65.75
N ARG A 9 15.43 -11.29 65.14
CA ARG A 9 15.41 -11.07 63.68
C ARG A 9 16.84 -11.11 63.12
N SER A 10 17.03 -11.60 61.90
CA SER A 10 18.06 -11.07 61.01
C SER A 10 17.59 -11.10 59.55
N LEU A 11 17.96 -10.03 58.85
CA LEU A 11 17.47 -9.56 57.57
C LEU A 11 18.27 -10.11 56.39
N ALA A 12 17.61 -10.10 55.22
CA ALA A 12 18.16 -10.02 53.87
C ALA A 12 18.79 -11.28 53.24
N ALA A 13 18.02 -11.95 52.38
CA ALA A 13 18.49 -12.45 51.08
C ALA A 13 17.28 -12.82 50.19
N GLU A 14 16.46 -11.84 49.80
CA GLU A 14 15.54 -12.01 48.67
C GLU A 14 16.26 -11.56 47.39
N ALA A 15 16.65 -12.51 46.55
CA ALA A 15 17.13 -12.24 45.21
C ALA A 15 16.41 -13.17 44.20
N LEU A 16 15.31 -12.64 43.66
CA LEU A 16 14.90 -12.74 42.26
C LEU A 16 15.10 -14.10 41.56
N VAL A 17 14.06 -14.95 41.57
CA VAL A 17 13.81 -15.89 40.46
C VAL A 17 12.63 -15.37 39.64
N THR A 18 12.99 -14.99 38.44
CA THR A 18 12.28 -14.19 37.45
C THR A 18 10.99 -14.86 36.95
N ILE A 19 9.91 -14.08 37.00
CA ILE A 19 8.66 -14.22 36.23
C ILE A 19 8.98 -14.54 34.76
N LEU A 20 8.32 -15.53 34.14
CA LEU A 20 7.87 -15.53 32.73
C LEU A 20 7.22 -16.87 32.31
N LEU A 21 5.93 -17.04 32.61
CA LEU A 21 5.04 -17.90 31.82
C LEU A 21 3.81 -17.10 31.39
N LEU A 22 4.06 -16.03 30.66
CA LEU A 22 3.13 -15.52 29.66
C LEU A 22 3.89 -15.59 28.34
N ALA A 23 3.89 -16.79 27.74
CA ALA A 23 4.24 -16.94 26.35
C ALA A 23 3.35 -15.98 25.57
N GLY A 24 3.98 -14.92 25.06
CA GLY A 24 3.31 -13.80 24.46
C GLY A 24 2.37 -14.25 23.37
N ILE A 25 1.12 -13.81 23.46
CA ILE A 25 0.30 -13.54 22.29
C ILE A 25 0.92 -12.29 21.64
N LEU A 26 2.15 -12.43 21.13
CA LEU A 26 2.68 -11.52 20.14
C LEU A 26 1.87 -11.85 18.90
N GLY A 27 0.78 -11.11 18.74
CA GLY A 27 0.11 -11.02 17.45
C GLY A 27 1.20 -10.65 16.44
N GLU A 28 1.60 -11.63 15.63
CA GLU A 28 2.34 -11.35 14.42
C GLU A 28 1.51 -10.29 13.69
N THR A 29 2.03 -9.08 13.57
CA THR A 29 1.52 -8.14 12.59
C THR A 29 1.85 -8.77 11.24
N GLY A 30 0.99 -9.68 10.79
CA GLY A 30 1.25 -10.56 9.66
C GLY A 30 1.63 -9.71 8.45
N ALA A 31 2.91 -9.75 8.09
CA ALA A 31 3.40 -9.08 6.90
C ALA A 31 2.56 -9.56 5.72
N LEU A 32 2.14 -8.63 4.86
CA LEU A 32 1.22 -8.90 3.76
C LEU A 32 1.83 -9.95 2.80
N ARG A 33 1.48 -11.24 2.98
CA ARG A 33 1.98 -12.34 2.14
C ARG A 33 1.15 -12.48 0.87
N CYS A 34 1.70 -11.97 -0.23
CA CYS A 34 1.17 -12.12 -1.57
C CYS A 34 2.07 -13.06 -2.40
N PRO A 35 1.77 -14.38 -2.46
CA PRO A 35 2.55 -15.32 -3.25
C PRO A 35 2.73 -14.85 -4.69
N GLY A 36 3.96 -14.93 -5.20
CA GLY A 36 4.29 -14.53 -6.56
C GLY A 36 4.26 -13.01 -6.83
N VAL A 37 4.25 -12.19 -5.77
CA VAL A 37 4.42 -10.73 -5.85
C VAL A 37 5.56 -10.32 -4.93
N THR A 38 6.61 -9.71 -5.49
CA THR A 38 7.64 -9.04 -4.67
C THR A 38 7.18 -7.63 -4.35
N ILE A 39 6.85 -7.39 -3.08
CA ILE A 39 6.50 -6.06 -2.58
C ILE A 39 7.73 -5.44 -1.92
N VAL A 40 8.18 -4.32 -2.44
CA VAL A 40 9.23 -3.48 -1.86
C VAL A 40 8.56 -2.54 -0.86
N SER A 41 8.90 -2.71 0.42
CA SER A 41 8.31 -1.90 1.50
C SER A 41 8.72 -0.43 1.39
N ARG A 42 7.96 0.45 2.05
CA ARG A 42 8.34 1.87 2.20
C ARG A 42 9.77 2.07 2.66
N LYS A 43 10.23 1.27 3.63
CA LYS A 43 11.61 1.32 4.13
C LYS A 43 12.60 0.95 3.02
N ASP A 44 12.33 -0.11 2.27
CA ASP A 44 13.26 -0.68 1.29
C ASP A 44 13.45 0.16 0.02
N TRP A 45 12.48 1.00 -0.34
CA TRP A 45 12.65 1.99 -1.41
C TRP A 45 13.07 3.38 -0.90
N GLY A 46 13.28 3.54 0.42
CA GLY A 46 13.75 4.78 1.02
C GLY A 46 12.68 5.87 1.06
N ALA A 47 11.44 5.50 1.41
CA ALA A 47 10.35 6.44 1.56
C ALA A 47 10.64 7.48 2.62
N ARG A 48 10.34 8.74 2.30
CA ARG A 48 10.22 9.78 3.32
C ARG A 48 9.03 9.45 4.24
N ARG A 49 9.15 9.84 5.51
CA ARG A 49 8.06 9.74 6.49
C ARG A 49 6.86 10.58 6.01
N PRO A 50 5.64 10.01 5.98
CA PRO A 50 4.44 10.78 5.64
C PRO A 50 4.16 11.84 6.72
N ARG A 51 3.66 13.01 6.31
CA ARG A 51 3.24 14.08 7.25
C ARG A 51 1.93 13.72 7.97
N LEU A 52 1.07 12.96 7.30
CA LEU A 52 -0.21 12.48 7.83
C LEU A 52 -0.57 11.15 7.16
N GLN A 53 -1.23 10.27 7.92
CA GLN A 53 -1.81 9.04 7.41
C GLN A 53 -3.28 8.96 7.85
N VAL A 54 -4.19 8.90 6.88
CA VAL A 54 -5.62 8.79 7.12
C VAL A 54 -6.09 7.40 6.71
N ALA A 55 -6.90 6.75 7.55
CA ALA A 55 -7.54 5.49 7.19
C ALA A 55 -8.66 5.74 6.18
N MET A 56 -8.85 4.81 5.24
CA MET A 56 -10.01 4.84 4.37
C MET A 56 -11.30 4.68 5.19
N ARG A 57 -12.37 5.37 4.78
CA ARG A 57 -13.70 5.20 5.39
C ARG A 57 -14.19 3.76 5.30
N ASN A 58 -13.89 3.09 4.19
CA ASN A 58 -14.06 1.64 4.08
C ASN A 58 -12.68 0.98 4.06
N PRO A 59 -12.33 0.12 5.04
CA PRO A 59 -11.04 -0.55 5.06
C PRO A 59 -10.88 -1.57 3.92
N ARG A 60 -12.00 -2.00 3.29
CA ARG A 60 -12.02 -2.81 2.07
C ARG A 60 -12.28 -1.91 0.87
N ALA A 61 -11.30 -1.80 -0.03
CA ALA A 61 -11.44 -0.96 -1.20
C ALA A 61 -12.55 -1.50 -2.12
N GLN A 62 -13.53 -0.65 -2.43
CA GLN A 62 -14.62 -0.94 -3.37
C GLN A 62 -14.20 -0.63 -4.82
N TYR A 63 -13.20 0.23 -4.97
CA TYR A 63 -12.66 0.63 -6.27
C TYR A 63 -11.16 0.37 -6.32
N VAL A 64 -10.71 -0.17 -7.45
CA VAL A 64 -9.30 -0.23 -7.81
C VAL A 64 -9.10 0.65 -9.02
N PHE A 65 -8.37 1.75 -8.84
CA PHE A 65 -8.02 2.67 -9.91
C PHE A 65 -6.63 2.35 -10.45
N ILE A 66 -6.55 2.13 -11.76
CA ILE A 66 -5.29 2.00 -12.46
C ILE A 66 -4.85 3.38 -12.92
N HIS A 67 -3.62 3.71 -12.54
CA HIS A 67 -2.93 4.94 -12.90
C HIS A 67 -1.68 4.64 -13.71
N HIS A 68 -1.14 5.68 -14.33
CA HIS A 68 0.25 5.74 -14.70
C HIS A 68 0.89 6.96 -14.04
N THR A 69 2.22 6.95 -13.90
CA THR A 69 2.96 8.18 -13.64
C THR A 69 3.34 8.84 -14.96
N THR A 70 4.14 9.88 -14.88
CA THR A 70 4.88 10.45 -16.01
C THR A 70 6.37 10.36 -15.70
N GLY A 71 7.22 10.39 -16.71
CA GLY A 71 8.67 10.35 -16.52
C GLY A 71 9.36 9.12 -17.13
N PRO A 72 10.65 8.93 -16.84
CA PRO A 72 11.48 7.94 -17.51
C PRO A 72 11.13 6.51 -17.10
N GLN A 73 11.61 5.56 -17.88
CA GLN A 73 11.57 4.15 -17.53
C GLN A 73 12.46 3.83 -16.34
N CYS A 74 12.07 2.82 -15.58
CA CYS A 74 12.90 2.24 -14.53
C CYS A 74 12.99 0.73 -14.72
N LYS A 75 14.19 0.16 -14.61
CA LYS A 75 14.48 -1.22 -15.05
C LYS A 75 14.87 -2.16 -13.90
N ASP A 76 15.21 -1.60 -12.75
CA ASP A 76 15.67 -2.33 -11.57
C ASP A 76 15.16 -1.68 -10.27
N LYS A 77 15.42 -2.32 -9.13
CA LYS A 77 14.98 -1.83 -7.83
C LYS A 77 15.51 -0.44 -7.52
N SER A 78 16.76 -0.15 -7.85
CA SER A 78 17.44 1.11 -7.50
C SER A 78 16.84 2.29 -8.29
N SER A 79 16.77 2.14 -9.60
CA SER A 79 16.19 3.11 -10.54
C SER A 79 14.70 3.35 -10.24
N CYS A 80 13.91 2.30 -10.02
CA CYS A 80 12.50 2.46 -9.68
C CYS A 80 12.32 3.13 -8.31
N SER A 81 13.08 2.75 -7.29
CA SER A 81 13.02 3.40 -5.98
C SER A 81 13.38 4.88 -6.06
N ARG A 82 14.39 5.25 -6.87
CA ARG A 82 14.77 6.65 -7.10
C ARG A 82 13.65 7.45 -7.75
N LEU A 83 13.00 6.89 -8.77
CA LEU A 83 11.88 7.53 -9.46
C LEU A 83 10.68 7.71 -8.51
N ILE A 84 10.36 6.70 -7.69
CA ILE A 84 9.28 6.78 -6.71
C ILE A 84 9.57 7.85 -5.66
N ARG A 85 10.82 7.97 -5.16
CA ARG A 85 11.20 9.06 -4.26
C ARG A 85 11.02 10.43 -4.91
N SER A 86 11.36 10.58 -6.20
CA SER A 86 11.10 11.81 -6.95
C SER A 86 9.61 12.16 -6.98
N HIS A 87 8.74 11.18 -7.30
CA HIS A 87 7.30 11.38 -7.24
C HIS A 87 6.77 11.71 -5.84
N GLN A 88 7.27 11.03 -4.80
CA GLN A 88 6.89 11.34 -3.41
C GLN A 88 7.29 12.77 -3.03
N ASN A 89 8.51 13.19 -3.38
CA ASN A 89 9.00 14.54 -3.13
C ASN A 89 8.15 15.57 -3.85
N HIS A 90 7.83 15.36 -5.14
CA HIS A 90 6.95 16.25 -5.88
C HIS A 90 5.56 16.36 -5.24
N HIS A 91 4.91 15.23 -4.94
CA HIS A 91 3.59 15.22 -4.29
C HIS A 91 3.57 15.97 -2.95
N MET A 92 4.60 15.81 -2.13
CA MET A 92 4.62 16.42 -0.81
C MET A 92 5.14 17.86 -0.79
N ASN A 93 6.06 18.21 -1.69
CA ASN A 93 6.68 19.54 -1.72
C ASN A 93 5.86 20.49 -2.60
N ALA A 94 5.56 20.08 -3.84
CA ALA A 94 4.82 20.90 -4.81
C ALA A 94 3.31 20.84 -4.55
N ASN A 95 2.72 19.65 -4.49
CA ASN A 95 1.26 19.52 -4.30
C ASN A 95 0.83 19.68 -2.83
N ARG A 96 1.81 19.81 -1.91
CA ARG A 96 1.60 19.91 -0.45
C ARG A 96 0.83 18.74 0.16
N TRP A 97 0.79 17.59 -0.51
CA TRP A 97 0.14 16.39 0.01
C TRP A 97 0.92 15.79 1.18
N PRO A 98 0.26 15.00 2.03
CA PRO A 98 0.93 14.40 3.18
C PRO A 98 1.90 13.27 2.82
N ASP A 99 1.76 12.68 1.63
CA ASP A 99 2.60 11.58 1.13
C ASP A 99 2.39 11.41 -0.39
N ILE A 100 3.12 10.46 -1.00
CA ILE A 100 2.88 9.98 -2.37
C ILE A 100 1.38 9.68 -2.59
N GLY A 101 0.82 10.08 -3.74
CA GLY A 101 -0.64 10.04 -3.95
C GLY A 101 -1.24 8.63 -4.09
N TYR A 102 -0.44 7.61 -4.41
CA TYR A 102 -0.91 6.27 -4.74
C TYR A 102 -0.77 5.28 -3.57
N ASN A 103 -1.63 4.26 -3.54
CA ASN A 103 -1.52 3.18 -2.55
C ASN A 103 -0.39 2.22 -2.89
N PHE A 104 -0.25 1.88 -4.17
CA PHE A 104 0.81 1.03 -4.69
C PHE A 104 1.32 1.55 -6.02
N LEU A 105 2.54 1.20 -6.36
CA LEU A 105 3.14 1.44 -7.67
C LEU A 105 3.72 0.14 -8.22
N VAL A 106 3.83 0.02 -9.54
CA VAL A 106 4.52 -1.09 -10.20
C VAL A 106 5.61 -0.56 -11.10
N GLY A 107 6.84 -1.01 -10.87
CA GLY A 107 8.01 -0.61 -11.67
C GLY A 107 8.19 -1.45 -12.92
N GLY A 108 8.93 -0.94 -13.91
CA GLY A 108 9.29 -1.70 -15.12
C GLY A 108 10.08 -2.98 -14.81
N ASP A 109 10.70 -3.04 -13.63
CA ASP A 109 11.33 -4.21 -13.04
C ASP A 109 10.35 -5.31 -12.57
N GLY A 110 9.04 -5.07 -12.66
CA GLY A 110 7.97 -5.99 -12.30
C GLY A 110 7.69 -6.11 -10.80
N ARG A 111 8.33 -5.30 -9.95
CA ARG A 111 8.07 -5.29 -8.50
C ARG A 111 6.93 -4.34 -8.16
N ILE A 112 6.20 -4.67 -7.09
CA ILE A 112 5.26 -3.75 -6.48
C ILE A 112 6.00 -2.92 -5.44
N TYR A 113 5.76 -1.62 -5.41
CA TYR A 113 6.29 -0.72 -4.40
C TYR A 113 5.13 -0.22 -3.55
N GLU A 114 5.27 -0.39 -2.25
CA GLU A 114 4.29 0.10 -1.29
C GLU A 114 4.30 1.64 -1.27
N GLY A 115 3.22 2.25 -1.73
CA GLY A 115 2.95 3.67 -1.53
C GLY A 115 2.30 3.87 -0.16
N ARG A 116 1.05 4.34 -0.13
CA ARG A 116 0.28 4.42 1.12
C ARG A 116 -0.20 3.07 1.67
N GLY A 117 -0.16 2.01 0.85
CA GLY A 117 -0.60 0.67 1.25
C GLY A 117 -2.13 0.51 1.28
N PHE A 118 -2.59 -0.67 1.71
CA PHE A 118 -4.02 -0.99 1.83
C PHE A 118 -4.67 -0.26 3.00
N GLY A 119 -5.96 0.08 2.86
CA GLY A 119 -6.76 0.69 3.93
C GLY A 119 -6.37 2.13 4.30
N ARG A 120 -5.45 2.75 3.54
CA ARG A 120 -5.02 4.14 3.71
C ARG A 120 -5.57 5.01 2.59
N GLU A 121 -6.10 6.17 2.94
CA GLU A 121 -6.64 7.12 1.98
C GLU A 121 -5.51 7.65 1.07
N GLY A 122 -5.75 7.60 -0.24
CA GLY A 122 -4.87 8.14 -1.28
C GLY A 122 -5.01 9.65 -1.51
N ALA A 123 -4.33 10.15 -2.52
CA ALA A 123 -4.58 11.47 -3.12
C ALA A 123 -4.60 11.36 -4.66
N HIS A 124 -5.11 10.24 -5.17
CA HIS A 124 -4.95 9.83 -6.56
C HIS A 124 -6.18 10.11 -7.42
N THR A 125 -7.39 9.98 -6.88
CA THR A 125 -8.64 10.03 -7.66
C THR A 125 -9.67 10.85 -6.91
N ARG A 126 -9.90 12.08 -7.39
CA ARG A 126 -10.77 13.06 -6.73
C ARG A 126 -12.18 12.48 -6.55
N GLY A 127 -12.67 12.54 -5.32
CA GLY A 127 -13.97 12.00 -4.91
C GLY A 127 -13.99 10.51 -4.53
N TYR A 128 -12.88 9.79 -4.68
CA TYR A 128 -12.83 8.34 -4.47
C TYR A 128 -11.71 7.85 -3.54
N ASN A 129 -10.82 8.73 -3.06
CA ASN A 129 -9.66 8.37 -2.23
C ASN A 129 -10.03 7.64 -0.91
N GLN A 130 -11.22 7.88 -0.35
CA GLN A 130 -11.68 7.25 0.89
C GLN A 130 -12.32 5.86 0.73
N ILE A 131 -12.60 5.44 -0.51
CA ILE A 131 -13.34 4.19 -0.82
C ILE A 131 -12.67 3.36 -1.90
N GLY A 132 -11.58 3.84 -2.48
CA GLY A 132 -10.79 3.13 -3.47
C GLY A 132 -9.30 3.22 -3.19
N ILE A 133 -8.56 2.31 -3.82
CA ILE A 133 -7.10 2.34 -3.86
C ILE A 133 -6.62 2.61 -5.29
N ALA A 134 -5.44 3.21 -5.43
CA ALA A 134 -4.76 3.31 -6.72
C ALA A 134 -3.50 2.46 -6.81
N ILE A 135 -3.34 1.81 -7.96
CA ILE A 135 -2.12 1.13 -8.37
C ILE A 135 -1.58 1.86 -9.60
N SER A 136 -0.45 2.55 -9.46
CA SER A 136 0.15 3.35 -10.53
C SER A 136 1.28 2.61 -11.22
N PHE A 137 1.22 2.48 -12.55
CA PHE A 137 2.34 1.99 -13.33
C PHE A 137 3.36 3.12 -13.49
N LEU A 138 4.62 2.86 -13.14
CA LEU A 138 5.71 3.80 -13.46
C LEU A 138 5.87 3.84 -14.97
N GLU A 139 5.99 5.05 -15.55
CA GLU A 139 6.13 5.39 -16.99
C GLU A 139 4.86 5.96 -17.66
N ASP A 140 5.05 6.61 -18.82
CA ASP A 140 3.96 7.12 -19.66
C ASP A 140 3.45 6.07 -20.68
N PHE A 141 2.35 5.42 -20.35
CA PHE A 141 1.65 4.48 -21.25
C PHE A 141 0.68 5.12 -22.26
N LYS A 142 0.90 6.39 -22.66
CA LYS A 142 0.26 6.95 -23.86
C LYS A 142 0.76 6.26 -25.14
N ARG A 143 2.07 5.94 -25.20
CA ARG A 143 2.74 5.37 -26.39
C ARG A 143 3.58 4.11 -26.10
N ALA A 144 3.77 3.75 -24.84
CA ALA A 144 4.40 2.49 -24.45
C ALA A 144 3.37 1.45 -23.97
N ILE A 145 3.67 0.16 -24.17
CA ILE A 145 2.88 -0.95 -23.63
C ILE A 145 3.54 -1.43 -22.33
N PRO A 146 2.81 -1.54 -21.20
CA PRO A 146 3.37 -2.07 -19.97
C PRO A 146 3.82 -3.52 -20.13
N SER A 147 4.98 -3.85 -19.59
CA SER A 147 5.54 -5.20 -19.68
C SER A 147 4.59 -6.24 -19.10
N LEU A 148 4.67 -7.50 -19.57
CA LEU A 148 3.86 -8.58 -19.00
C LEU A 148 4.11 -8.69 -17.49
N ARG A 149 5.35 -8.56 -17.03
CA ARG A 149 5.73 -8.65 -15.63
C ARG A 149 4.98 -7.62 -14.77
N MET A 150 4.88 -6.37 -15.22
CA MET A 150 4.08 -5.34 -14.53
C MET A 150 2.61 -5.72 -14.43
N ARG A 151 2.02 -6.16 -15.56
CA ARG A 151 0.60 -6.54 -15.64
C ARG A 151 0.28 -7.72 -14.70
N TRP A 152 1.14 -8.73 -14.68
CA TRP A 152 1.00 -9.89 -13.79
C TRP A 152 1.14 -9.51 -12.31
N ALA A 153 2.12 -8.67 -11.97
CA ALA A 153 2.31 -8.20 -10.60
C ALA A 153 1.08 -7.46 -10.06
N VAL A 154 0.49 -6.56 -10.86
CA VAL A 154 -0.73 -5.83 -10.47
C VAL A 154 -1.92 -6.77 -10.31
N LYS A 155 -2.17 -7.68 -11.26
CA LYS A 155 -3.25 -8.67 -11.16
C LYS A 155 -3.13 -9.51 -9.89
N ARG A 156 -1.92 -9.99 -9.58
CA ARG A 156 -1.65 -10.79 -8.37
C ARG A 156 -1.79 -9.97 -7.09
N LEU A 157 -1.38 -8.70 -7.09
CA LEU A 157 -1.59 -7.80 -5.95
C LEU A 157 -3.08 -7.60 -5.67
N ILE A 158 -3.90 -7.39 -6.73
CA ILE A 158 -5.35 -7.24 -6.59
C ILE A 158 -5.96 -8.54 -6.05
N ALA A 159 -5.63 -9.70 -6.63
CA ALA A 159 -6.12 -10.99 -6.16
C ALA A 159 -5.73 -11.26 -4.69
N CYS A 160 -4.50 -10.89 -4.31
CA CYS A 160 -4.05 -10.96 -2.94
C CYS A 160 -4.85 -10.05 -2.00
N GLY A 161 -5.09 -8.80 -2.40
CA GLY A 161 -5.91 -7.86 -1.65
C GLY A 161 -7.34 -8.36 -1.44
N VAL A 162 -7.94 -9.00 -2.44
CA VAL A 162 -9.26 -9.64 -2.32
C VAL A 162 -9.21 -10.81 -1.32
N ARG A 163 -8.24 -11.72 -1.46
CA ARG A 163 -8.07 -12.88 -0.56
C ARG A 163 -7.87 -12.47 0.89
N GLN A 164 -7.15 -11.38 1.14
CA GLN A 164 -6.89 -10.85 2.48
C GLN A 164 -7.99 -9.91 2.99
N GLY A 165 -9.09 -9.73 2.26
CA GLY A 165 -10.18 -8.84 2.65
C GLY A 165 -9.80 -7.37 2.71
N LYS A 166 -8.77 -6.94 1.98
CA LYS A 166 -8.34 -5.53 1.82
C LYS A 166 -8.98 -4.86 0.59
N ILE A 167 -9.42 -5.66 -0.37
CA ILE A 167 -10.23 -5.25 -1.51
C ILE A 167 -11.54 -6.04 -1.44
N ASP A 168 -12.67 -5.38 -1.68
CA ASP A 168 -13.97 -6.03 -1.68
C ASP A 168 -14.07 -7.07 -2.81
N LYS A 169 -14.72 -8.22 -2.59
CA LYS A 169 -14.88 -9.25 -3.63
C LYS A 169 -15.68 -8.75 -4.85
N ARG A 170 -16.54 -7.75 -4.66
CA ARG A 170 -17.35 -7.09 -5.69
C ARG A 170 -16.73 -5.77 -6.18
N TYR A 171 -15.43 -5.56 -5.93
CA TYR A 171 -14.76 -4.34 -6.38
C TYR A 171 -14.97 -4.09 -7.88
N THR A 172 -14.86 -2.82 -8.26
CA THR A 172 -14.78 -2.45 -9.68
C THR A 172 -13.40 -1.92 -10.01
N LEU A 173 -12.88 -2.36 -11.15
CA LEU A 173 -11.61 -1.92 -11.72
C LEU A 173 -11.87 -0.82 -12.76
N ARG A 174 -11.09 0.26 -12.68
CA ARG A 174 -11.29 1.45 -13.52
C ARG A 174 -9.95 2.10 -13.84
N GLY A 175 -9.85 2.81 -14.95
CA GLY A 175 -8.75 3.76 -15.18
C GLY A 175 -9.02 5.07 -14.43
N HIS A 176 -7.98 5.87 -14.17
CA HIS A 176 -8.18 7.21 -13.59
C HIS A 176 -9.17 8.07 -14.43
N ARG A 177 -9.06 8.01 -15.76
CA ARG A 177 -9.97 8.67 -16.72
C ARG A 177 -11.44 8.26 -16.63
N ASP A 178 -11.75 7.17 -15.93
CA ASP A 178 -13.14 6.76 -15.72
C ASP A 178 -13.82 7.54 -14.59
N ALA A 179 -13.04 8.24 -13.75
CA ALA A 179 -13.53 9.02 -12.62
C ALA A 179 -13.24 10.52 -12.77
N ASN A 180 -12.14 10.89 -13.42
CA ASN A 180 -11.68 12.28 -13.49
C ASN A 180 -11.32 12.76 -14.91
N CYS A 181 -11.34 14.08 -15.13
CA CYS A 181 -10.88 14.75 -16.35
C CYS A 181 -9.35 14.61 -16.55
N THR A 182 -8.90 13.45 -17.05
CA THR A 182 -7.48 13.17 -17.26
C THR A 182 -7.25 12.15 -18.38
N SER A 183 -6.07 12.17 -18.99
CA SER A 183 -5.61 11.12 -19.90
C SER A 183 -5.02 9.91 -19.18
N CYS A 184 -4.79 9.96 -17.87
CA CYS A 184 -4.33 8.81 -17.09
C CYS A 184 -5.35 7.64 -17.15
N PRO A 185 -4.95 6.36 -17.36
CA PRO A 185 -3.60 5.81 -17.29
C PRO A 185 -2.87 5.70 -18.64
N GLY A 186 -3.18 6.55 -19.62
CA GLY A 186 -2.66 6.45 -20.99
C GLY A 186 -3.46 5.48 -21.87
N ASN A 187 -3.45 5.71 -23.18
CA ASN A 187 -4.34 5.00 -24.11
C ASN A 187 -4.03 3.51 -24.22
N LEU A 188 -2.75 3.13 -24.21
CA LEU A 188 -2.34 1.73 -24.40
C LEU A 188 -2.61 0.91 -23.13
N LEU A 189 -2.25 1.42 -21.95
CA LEU A 189 -2.59 0.76 -20.69
C LEU A 189 -4.11 0.73 -20.47
N TYR A 190 -4.84 1.79 -20.81
CA TYR A 190 -6.30 1.79 -20.74
C TYR A 190 -6.92 0.72 -21.65
N ALA A 191 -6.45 0.57 -22.89
CA ALA A 191 -6.91 -0.48 -23.81
C ALA A 191 -6.69 -1.90 -23.25
N ILE A 192 -5.62 -2.10 -22.49
CA ILE A 192 -5.32 -3.38 -21.83
C ILE A 192 -6.28 -3.65 -20.66
N ILE A 193 -6.47 -2.68 -19.75
CA ILE A 193 -7.25 -2.92 -18.53
C ILE A 193 -8.75 -3.08 -18.81
N LYS A 194 -9.25 -2.56 -19.94
CA LYS A 194 -10.62 -2.83 -20.41
C LYS A 194 -10.92 -4.32 -20.55
N LYS A 195 -9.89 -5.14 -20.76
CA LYS A 195 -9.99 -6.59 -20.92
C LYS A 195 -9.81 -7.36 -19.60
N TRP A 196 -9.62 -6.66 -18.48
CA TRP A 196 -9.40 -7.31 -17.18
C TRP A 196 -10.73 -7.60 -16.49
N ALA A 197 -10.74 -8.61 -15.62
CA ALA A 197 -11.88 -8.89 -14.76
C ALA A 197 -12.23 -7.65 -13.92
N HIS A 198 -13.51 -7.51 -13.57
CA HIS A 198 -14.06 -6.40 -12.80
C HIS A 198 -14.00 -5.02 -13.46
N PHE A 199 -13.55 -4.89 -14.71
CA PHE A 199 -13.58 -3.60 -15.41
C PHE A 199 -15.03 -3.11 -15.60
N LYS A 200 -15.31 -1.84 -15.23
CA LYS A 200 -16.67 -1.26 -15.32
C LYS A 200 -16.74 0.14 -15.97
N GLY A 201 -15.72 0.55 -16.73
CA GLY A 201 -15.72 1.79 -17.51
C GLY A 201 -15.94 3.06 -16.69
N ARG A 202 -16.53 4.09 -17.30
CA ARG A 202 -16.77 5.41 -16.69
C ARG A 202 -17.77 5.35 -15.54
N LEU A 203 -17.52 6.11 -14.48
CA LEU A 203 -18.40 6.26 -13.32
C LEU A 203 -19.52 7.27 -13.58
N LYS A 204 -20.70 7.02 -13.00
CA LYS A 204 -21.82 7.97 -13.02
C LYS A 204 -21.45 9.29 -12.32
N ARG A 205 -20.83 9.19 -11.14
CA ARG A 205 -20.30 10.36 -10.42
C ARG A 205 -18.88 10.66 -10.91
N PHE A 206 -18.77 11.62 -11.82
CA PHE A 206 -17.53 11.98 -12.48
C PHE A 206 -17.10 13.39 -12.04
N PHE A 207 -15.79 13.63 -11.86
CA PHE A 207 -15.30 14.94 -11.42
C PHE A 207 -14.22 15.51 -12.33
N CYS A 208 -14.44 16.74 -12.76
CA CYS A 208 -13.43 17.68 -13.21
C CYS A 208 -13.36 18.75 -12.10
#